data_AF-A0A5S3T1Z7-F1
#
_entry.id   AF-A0A5S3T1Z7-F1
#
_cell.length_a   1.000
_cell.length_b   1.000
_cell.length_c   1.000
_cell.angle_alpha   90.00
_cell.angle_beta   90.00
_cell.angle_gamma   90.00
#
_symmetry.space_group_name_H-M   'P 1'
#
loop_
_entity.id
_entity.type
_entity.pdbx_description
1 polymer ?
#
loop_
_entity_poly.entity_id
_entity_poly.type
_entity_poly.pdbx_seq_one_letter_code
_entity_poly.pdbx_strand_id
1 'polypeptide(L)' 'PVRCFAQAYQVTKTVVFTRGVAYQDDRDEPFAHGVGTFMRTGRTLSEMAKELAK' A
#
# COMPACT_ATOMS: atom_id res chain seq x y z
N PRO A 1 -9.39 20.95 -7.61
CA PRO A 1 -8.06 20.42 -7.22
C PRO A 1 -7.97 18.94 -7.60
N VAL A 2 -6.78 18.43 -7.93
CA VAL A 2 -6.60 16.99 -8.21
C VAL A 2 -6.57 16.21 -6.89
N ARG A 3 -7.36 15.13 -6.81
CA ARG A 3 -7.46 14.20 -5.69
C ARG A 3 -6.97 12.82 -6.11
N CYS A 4 -6.39 12.08 -5.17
CA CYS A 4 -5.94 10.70 -5.40
C CYS A 4 -6.50 9.79 -4.32
N PHE A 5 -7.01 8.63 -4.72
CA PHE A 5 -7.39 7.55 -3.82
C PHE A 5 -6.58 6.30 -4.15
N ALA A 6 -6.08 5.58 -3.13
CA ALA A 6 -5.43 4.29 -3.31
C ALA A 6 -5.87 3.30 -2.24
N GLN A 7 -5.97 2.02 -2.60
CA GLN A 7 -6.24 0.92 -1.68
C GLN A 7 -5.28 -0.23 -1.90
N ALA A 8 -4.88 -0.88 -0.81
CA ALA A 8 -4.21 -2.18 -0.89
C ALA A 8 -5.23 -3.25 -1.29
N TYR A 9 -4.92 -4.01 -2.34
CA TYR A 9 -5.76 -5.13 -2.78
C TYR A 9 -5.12 -6.49 -2.51
N GLN A 10 -3.81 -6.53 -2.28
CA GLN A 10 -3.11 -7.75 -1.89
C GLN A 10 -1.95 -7.42 -0.94
N VAL A 11 -1.91 -8.13 0.18
CA VAL A 11 -0.88 -7.99 1.21
C VAL A 11 -0.22 -9.35 1.40
N THR A 12 1.09 -9.39 1.25
CA THR A 12 1.90 -10.59 1.51
C THR A 12 2.84 -10.35 2.69
N LYS A 13 3.70 -11.33 3.01
CA LYS A 13 4.68 -11.18 4.08
C LYS A 13 5.72 -10.09 3.78
N THR A 14 6.07 -9.89 2.51
CA THR A 14 7.19 -9.03 2.10
C THR A 14 6.80 -7.92 1.14
N VAL A 15 5.61 -7.99 0.52
CA VAL A 15 5.17 -7.05 -0.52
C VAL A 15 3.70 -6.66 -0.30
N VAL A 16 3.38 -5.38 -0.46
CA VAL A 16 2.02 -4.84 -0.52
C VAL A 16 1.76 -4.29 -1.92
N PHE A 17 0.65 -4.72 -2.52
CA PHE A 17 0.19 -4.24 -3.82
C PHE A 17 -0.99 -3.28 -3.64
N THR A 18 -0.89 -2.09 -4.24
CA THR A 18 -1.91 -1.06 -4.20
C THR A 18 -2.40 -0.71 -5.61
N ARG A 19 -3.65 -0.30 -5.70
CA ARG A 19 -4.24 0.32 -6.89
C ARG A 19 -4.86 1.65 -6.50
N GLY A 20 -4.77 2.62 -7.38
CA GLY A 20 -5.33 3.94 -7.14
C GLY A 20 -5.80 4.64 -8.39
N VAL A 21 -6.53 5.73 -8.17
CA VAL A 21 -7.08 6.60 -9.21
C VAL A 21 -6.85 8.05 -8.85
N ALA A 22 -6.57 8.87 -9.86
CA ALA A 22 -6.56 10.33 -9.77
C ALA A 22 -7.81 10.91 -10.44
N TYR A 23 -8.48 11.82 -9.74
CA TYR A 23 -9.77 12.37 -10.13
C TYR A 23 -9.92 13.82 -9.63
N GLN A 24 -10.87 14.57 -10.20
CA GLN A 24 -11.20 15.91 -9.70
C GLN A 24 -12.53 15.91 -8.97
N ASP A 25 -13.58 15.39 -9.61
CA ASP A 25 -14.96 15.45 -9.09
C ASP A 25 -15.43 14.09 -8.58
N ASP A 26 -15.47 13.07 -9.44
CA ASP A 26 -15.91 11.72 -9.13
C ASP A 26 -14.78 10.69 -9.25
N ARG A 27 -14.73 9.73 -8.31
CA ARG A 27 -13.81 8.59 -8.32
C ARG A 27 -14.13 7.58 -9.41
N ASP A 28 -15.37 7.51 -9.85
CA ASP A 28 -15.82 6.58 -10.90
C ASP A 28 -15.54 7.13 -12.31
N GLU A 29 -15.14 8.41 -12.42
CA GLU A 29 -14.67 9.06 -13.65
C GLU A 29 -13.21 9.54 -13.52
N PRO A 30 -12.23 8.63 -13.31
CA PRO A 30 -10.85 9.00 -13.14
C PRO A 30 -10.20 9.37 -14.47
N PHE A 31 -9.28 10.32 -14.44
CA PHE A 31 -8.46 10.65 -15.62
C PHE A 31 -7.12 9.90 -15.63
N ALA A 32 -6.74 9.24 -14.53
CA ALA A 32 -5.57 8.36 -14.49
C ALA A 32 -5.74 7.21 -13.47
N HIS A 33 -5.21 6.04 -13.84
CA HIS A 33 -5.08 4.86 -12.99
C HIS A 33 -3.61 4.60 -12.65
N GLY A 34 -3.34 4.13 -11.44
CA GLY A 34 -1.99 3.80 -10.99
C GLY A 34 -1.97 2.51 -10.18
N VAL A 35 -0.86 1.79 -10.29
CA VAL A 35 -0.54 0.62 -9.45
C VAL A 35 0.80 0.83 -8.77
N GLY A 36 0.88 0.45 -7.52
CA GLY A 36 2.10 0.57 -6.70
C GLY A 36 2.44 -0.76 -6.03
N THR A 37 3.74 -1.04 -5.95
CA THR A 37 4.28 -2.23 -5.30
C THR A 37 5.28 -1.77 -4.24
N PHE A 38 5.01 -2.11 -2.98
CA PHE A 38 5.81 -1.65 -1.84
C PHE A 38 6.44 -2.84 -1.13
N MET A 39 7.75 -2.83 -0.99
CA MET A 39 8.46 -3.77 -0.13
C MET A 39 8.16 -3.43 1.33
N ARG A 40 7.78 -4.43 2.11
CA ARG A 40 7.58 -4.28 3.56
C ARG A 40 8.94 -4.37 4.24
N THR A 41 9.60 -3.23 4.38
CA THR A 41 10.86 -3.09 5.08
C THR A 41 10.59 -2.76 6.55
N GLY A 42 11.08 -3.60 7.45
CA GLY A 42 10.86 -3.49 8.89
C GLY A 42 11.16 -4.83 9.59
N ARG A 43 11.48 -4.78 10.89
CA ARG A 43 11.66 -6.00 11.68
C ARG A 43 10.36 -6.80 11.65
N THR A 44 10.44 -8.03 11.20
CA THR A 44 9.37 -9.00 11.32
C THR A 44 9.00 -9.17 12.80
N LEU A 45 7.75 -9.53 13.08
CA LEU A 45 7.32 -9.90 14.43
C LEU A 45 8.23 -10.98 15.05
N SER A 46 8.81 -11.86 14.22
CA SER A 46 9.78 -12.85 14.66
C SER A 46 11.12 -12.24 15.11
N GLU A 47 11.60 -11.20 14.43
CA GLU A 47 12.83 -10.48 14.82
C GLU A 47 12.62 -9.68 16.11
N MET A 48 11.45 -9.05 16.26
CA MET A 48 11.08 -8.35 17.51
C MET A 48 10.92 -9.34 18.68
N ALA A 49 10.27 -10.49 18.45
CA ALA A 49 10.10 -11.52 19.49
C ALA A 49 11.44 -12.11 19.97
N LYS A 50 12.43 -12.25 19.08
CA LYS A 50 13.78 -12.70 19.44
C LYS A 50 14.55 -11.70 20.30
N GLU A 51 14.27 -10.40 20.14
CA GLU A 51 14.91 -9.34 20.92
C GLU A 51 14.32 -9.22 22.32
N LEU A 52 13.00 -9.40 22.46
CA LEU A 52 12.31 -9.44 23.76
C LEU A 52 12.63 -10.68 24.60
N ALA A 53 13.11 -11.75 23.96
CA ALA A 53 13.52 -13.00 24.63
C ALA A 53 15.00 -13.02 25.06
N LYS A 54 15.74 -11.93 24.82
CA LYS A 54 17.07 -11.69 25.40
C LYS A 54 16.96 -10.90 26.70
#